data_AF-A0A925N6T1-F1
#
_entry.id   AF-A0A925N6T1-F1
#
_cell.length_a   1.000
_cell.length_b   1.000
_cell.length_c   1.000
_cell.angle_alpha   90.00
_cell.angle_beta   90.00
_cell.angle_gamma   90.00
#
_symmetry.space_group_name_H-M   'P 1'
#
loop_
_entity.id
_entity.type
_entity.pdbx_description
1 polymer ?
#
loop_
_entity_poly.entity_id
_entity_poly.type
_entity_poly.pdbx_seq_one_letter_code
_entity_poly.pdbx_strand_id
1 'polypeptide(L)' 'RARLHEVDAVRDEAHDEAGWRLRIDIALADATRLAALSDGGPLRDLLPAGEGSPI' A
#
# COMPACT_ATOMS: atom_id res chain seq x y z
N ARG A 1 6.46 -19.13 -8.79
CA ARG A 1 6.67 -17.66 -8.79
C ARG A 1 5.29 -17.02 -8.74
N ALA A 2 4.99 -16.23 -7.71
CA ALA A 2 3.65 -15.65 -7.52
C ALA A 2 3.37 -14.56 -8.57
N ARG A 3 2.11 -14.47 -9.00
CA ARG A 3 1.61 -13.59 -10.08
C ARG A 3 1.81 -12.09 -9.80
N LEU A 4 2.10 -11.72 -8.56
CA LEU A 4 2.32 -10.32 -8.13
C LEU A 4 3.59 -9.69 -8.71
N HIS A 5 4.60 -10.46 -9.10
CA HIS A 5 5.79 -9.91 -9.79
C HIS A 5 5.54 -9.49 -11.25
N GLU A 6 4.39 -9.80 -11.82
CA GLU A 6 4.02 -9.32 -13.17
C GLU A 6 3.55 -7.85 -13.12
N VAL A 7 3.18 -7.37 -11.93
CA VAL A 7 2.87 -5.97 -11.69
C VAL A 7 4.15 -5.33 -11.16
N ASP A 8 4.91 -4.67 -12.04
CA ASP A 8 6.21 -4.01 -11.79
C ASP A 8 6.20 -2.94 -10.67
N ALA A 9 5.05 -2.79 -9.99
CA ALA A 9 4.86 -2.02 -8.78
C ALA A 9 5.46 -2.70 -7.53
N VAL A 10 5.53 -4.04 -7.47
CA VAL A 10 6.09 -4.73 -6.29
C VAL A 10 7.62 -4.71 -6.34
N ARG A 11 8.22 -3.92 -5.44
CA ARG A 11 9.67 -3.70 -5.36
C ARG A 11 10.38 -4.69 -4.45
N ASP A 12 9.69 -5.21 -3.44
CA ASP A 12 10.21 -6.24 -2.54
C ASP A 12 9.06 -7.01 -1.89
N GLU A 13 9.32 -8.25 -1.54
CA GLU A 13 8.36 -9.16 -0.92
C GLU A 13 9.10 -10.10 0.03
N ALA A 14 8.66 -10.11 1.29
CA ALA A 14 9.17 -11.03 2.30
C ALA A 14 7.99 -11.68 3.02
N HIS A 15 8.09 -12.98 3.27
CA HIS A 15 7.10 -13.74 4.01
C HIS A 15 7.77 -14.46 5.18
N ASP A 16 7.15 -14.37 6.35
CA ASP A 16 7.51 -15.12 7.55
C ASP A 16 6.25 -15.72 8.20
N GLU A 17 6.41 -16.37 9.35
CA GLU A 17 5.31 -17.02 10.07
C GLU A 17 4.21 -16.03 10.52
N ALA A 18 4.50 -14.72 10.57
CA ALA A 18 3.54 -13.68 10.93
C ALA A 18 2.80 -13.07 9.72
N GLY A 19 3.17 -13.46 8.50
CA GLY A 19 2.48 -13.08 7.27
C GLY A 19 3.40 -12.48 6.21
N TRP A 20 2.87 -11.51 5.45
CA TRP A 20 3.54 -10.93 4.28
C TRP A 20 3.92 -9.48 4.53
N ARG A 21 5.14 -9.12 4.15
CA ARG A 21 5.60 -7.74 3.99
C ARG A 21 5.82 -7.46 2.51
N LEU A 22 5.12 -6.45 2.01
CA LEU A 22 5.22 -6.01 0.62
C LEU A 22 5.72 -4.57 0.59
N ARG A 23 6.72 -4.31 -0.25
CA ARG A 23 7.14 -2.96 -0.60
C ARG A 23 6.67 -2.70 -2.03
N ILE A 24 5.72 -1.79 -2.18
CA ILE A 24 5.09 -1.50 -3.46
C ILE A 24 5.26 -0.01 -3.75
N ASP A 25 5.63 0.30 -4.98
CA ASP A 25 5.67 1.66 -5.51
C ASP A 25 4.35 1.92 -6.23
N ILE A 26 3.52 2.78 -5.64
CA ILE A 26 2.22 3.16 -6.18
C ILE A 26 2.06 4.67 -6.09
N ALA A 27 1.33 5.26 -7.04
CA ALA A 27 0.99 6.66 -6.96
C ALA A 27 0.12 6.92 -5.72
N LEU A 28 0.35 8.05 -5.03
CA LEU A 28 -0.42 8.41 -3.84
C LEU A 28 -1.93 8.43 -4.10
N ALA A 29 -2.36 8.93 -5.26
CA ALA A 29 -3.77 8.96 -5.66
C ALA A 29 -4.38 7.54 -5.74
N ASP A 30 -3.61 6.56 -6.20
CA ASP A 30 -4.06 5.17 -6.27
C ASP A 30 -4.07 4.54 -4.88
N ALA A 31 -3.05 4.82 -4.04
CA ALA A 31 -3.02 4.41 -2.63
C ALA A 31 -4.24 4.94 -1.86
N THR A 32 -4.58 6.21 -2.05
CA THR A 32 -5.77 6.83 -1.45
C THR A 32 -7.05 6.19 -1.95
N ARG A 33 -7.16 5.89 -3.25
CA ARG A 33 -8.34 5.20 -3.81
C ARG A 33 -8.51 3.81 -3.21
N LEU A 34 -7.43 3.04 -3.08
CA LEU A 34 -7.44 1.71 -2.46
C LEU A 34 -7.80 1.78 -0.98
N ALA A 35 -7.26 2.75 -0.24
CA ALA A 35 -7.58 2.98 1.16
C ALA A 35 -9.07 3.31 1.40
N ALA A 36 -9.73 3.93 0.42
CA ALA A 36 -11.16 4.24 0.49
C ALA A 36 -12.09 3.02 0.30
N LEU A 37 -11.56 1.87 -0.15
CA LEU A 37 -12.33 0.62 -0.27
C LEU A 37 -12.65 0.05 1.12
N SER A 38 -13.63 -0.85 1.19
CA SER A 38 -14.11 -1.44 2.45
C SER A 38 -13.01 -2.20 3.21
N ASP A 39 -12.07 -2.79 2.50
CA ASP A 39 -10.91 -3.54 3.00
C ASP A 39 -9.62 -2.72 3.06
N GLY A 40 -9.65 -1.44 2.66
CA GLY A 40 -8.50 -0.55 2.61
C GLY A 40 -7.92 -0.12 3.96
N GLY A 41 -8.41 -0.68 5.08
CA GLY A 41 -8.01 -0.33 6.45
C GLY A 41 -6.49 -0.29 6.66
N PRO A 42 -5.73 -1.35 6.32
CA PRO A 42 -4.29 -1.36 6.50
C PRO A 42 -3.52 -0.27 5.73
N LEU A 43 -4.06 0.21 4.59
CA LEU A 43 -3.43 1.29 3.84
C LEU A 43 -3.65 2.65 4.49
N ARG A 44 -4.78 2.88 5.17
CA ARG A 44 -5.13 4.19 5.74
C ARG A 44 -4.09 4.67 6.75
N ASP A 45 -3.54 3.77 7.55
CA ASP A 45 -2.53 4.07 8.57
C ASP A 45 -1.15 4.37 7.96
N LEU A 46 -0.93 3.99 6.70
CA LEU A 46 0.31 4.20 5.96
C LEU A 46 0.27 5.46 5.09
N LEU A 47 -0.92 6.01 4.85
CA LEU A 47 -1.05 7.24 4.09
C LEU A 47 -0.54 8.42 4.91
N PRO A 48 0.12 9.40 4.27
CA PRO A 48 0.44 10.64 4.95
C PRO A 48 -0.86 11.22 5.51
N ALA A 49 -0.85 11.62 6.78
CA ALA A 49 -1.94 12.40 7.36
C ALA A 49 -2.14 13.58 6.41
N GLY A 50 -3.29 13.60 5.73
CA GLY A 50 -3.52 14.55 4.64
C GLY A 50 -3.09 15.93 5.11
N GLU A 51 -2.25 16.61 4.32
CA GLU A 51 -1.86 18.00 4.57
C GLU A 51 -3.12 18.86 4.53
N GLY A 52 -3.87 18.82 5.63
CA GLY A 52 -4.96 19.71 5.93
C GLY A 52 -4.35 20.97 6.51
N SER A 53 -4.03 21.90 5.61
CA SER A 53 -3.95 23.36 5.77
C SER A 53 -3.19 23.92 7.00
N PRO A 54 -2.26 24.88 6.82
CA PRO A 54 -1.76 25.65 7.95
C PRO A 54 -2.94 26.34 8.65
N ILE A 55 -3.03 26.15 9.96
CA ILE A 55 -3.81 26.99 10.88
C ILE A 55 -3.06 28.29 11.15
#